data_AF-A0A8B3BY49-F1
#
_entry.id   AF-A0A8B3BY49-F1
#
_cell.length_a   1.000
_cell.length_b   1.000
_cell.length_c   1.000
_cell.angle_alpha   90.00
_cell.angle_beta   90.00
_cell.angle_gamma   90.00
#
_symmetry.space_group_name_H-M   'P 1'
#
loop_
_entity.id
_entity.type
_entity.pdbx_description
1 polymer ?
#
loop_
_entity_poly.entity_id
_entity_poly.type
_entity_poly.pdbx_seq_one_letter_code
_entity_poly.pdbx_strand_id
1 'polypeptide(L)'
;MFDGIKKLWKGIMRMFGYTTLKQIIGKDIALSNDMIDAINRWRQMLNGDADWISDSIVSLGIEDGICREFADCALVEMETSVTNERLNKIYQKNIVSLNENLQEGLALGSFVLKPLGESAAEFISADKIIPISFGDDGKPNDIAFLTVKKVGGADYFTRLERHYFIDGNLTIENKCFHSQTANDIGLPCSLEAVEEWENILPGPITYPGMNRMDFGYYRNPIKNKIDGSACGVSVYESAVALIRKTDTQGARLDWEYESGERAIHVDNRALKQDKATGKFGLPKLKNKLYRGMNLDVGKDQELLKEYSPEMRDEAFKRGLEEYKREIEFSVGLAYGDLSDAQEVAKTATEIKASKNRKYNRVTAIQNNLYDCLEDFAAGLAFYNSMLNSGYEFSCKFNDSILTDEETERQQDRQDVSMGVMSHLEYRMKWYNEDEATAKKMLPEQIEVME
;
A
#
# COMPACT_ATOMS: atom_id res chain seq x y z
N MET A 1 18.95 26.21 14.97
CA MET A 1 18.55 25.24 16.02
C MET A 1 17.54 24.32 15.37
N PHE A 2 17.87 23.04 15.29
CA PHE A 2 17.15 22.04 14.51
C PHE A 2 15.78 21.76 15.14
N ASP A 3 14.70 22.00 14.39
CA ASP A 3 13.36 21.56 14.76
C ASP A 3 13.33 20.03 14.72
N GLY A 4 13.16 19.44 15.90
CA GLY A 4 13.10 18.01 16.10
C GLY A 4 11.84 17.45 15.46
N ILE A 5 12.00 16.68 14.40
CA ILE A 5 11.01 15.73 13.93
C ILE A 5 10.75 14.75 15.08
N LYS A 6 9.69 15.01 15.87
CA LYS A 6 9.15 14.03 16.82
C LYS A 6 8.60 12.86 16.00
N LYS A 7 9.45 11.88 15.69
CA LYS A 7 9.03 10.58 15.14
C LYS A 7 8.12 9.93 16.19
N LEU A 8 6.81 9.99 15.95
CA LEU A 8 5.83 9.17 16.66
C LEU A 8 6.21 7.71 16.42
N TRP A 9 6.47 6.96 17.47
CA TRP A 9 6.83 5.56 17.38
C TRP A 9 5.63 4.77 16.83
N LYS A 10 5.62 4.50 15.52
CA LYS A 10 4.64 3.61 14.86
C LYS A 10 4.98 2.16 15.23
N GLY A 11 4.76 1.77 16.48
CA GLY A 11 4.78 0.35 16.84
C GLY A 11 3.71 -0.40 16.05
N ILE A 12 4.04 -1.61 15.57
CA ILE A 12 3.06 -2.52 14.95
C ILE A 12 2.07 -2.88 16.04
N MET A 13 0.85 -2.33 15.95
CA MET A 13 -0.22 -2.61 16.90
C MET A 13 -1.26 -3.47 16.21
N ARG A 14 -1.59 -4.61 16.82
CA ARG A 14 -2.76 -5.38 16.45
C ARG A 14 -4.00 -4.60 16.86
N MET A 15 -4.98 -4.50 15.97
CA MET A 15 -6.24 -3.83 16.28
C MET A 15 -6.93 -4.51 17.47
N PHE A 16 -7.48 -3.73 18.40
CA PHE A 16 -8.23 -4.28 19.53
C PHE A 16 -9.46 -5.06 19.04
N GLY A 17 -9.84 -6.11 19.77
CA GLY A 17 -11.00 -6.93 19.41
C GLY A 17 -12.32 -6.17 19.49
N TYR A 18 -13.33 -6.67 18.76
CA TYR A 18 -14.65 -6.03 18.66
C TYR A 18 -15.27 -5.67 20.01
N THR A 19 -15.26 -6.59 20.98
CA THR A 19 -15.87 -6.37 22.29
C THR A 19 -15.24 -5.19 23.03
N THR A 20 -13.91 -5.08 22.97
CA THR A 20 -13.16 -3.97 23.56
C THR A 20 -13.54 -2.65 22.88
N LEU A 21 -13.55 -2.63 21.54
CA LEU A 21 -13.90 -1.44 20.76
C LEU A 21 -15.35 -0.98 21.02
N LYS A 22 -16.30 -1.92 21.04
CA LYS A 22 -17.71 -1.66 21.37
C LYS A 22 -17.85 -1.07 22.78
N GLN A 23 -17.11 -1.60 23.75
CA GLN A 23 -17.17 -1.14 25.14
C GLN A 23 -16.66 0.30 25.30
N ILE A 24 -15.53 0.65 24.68
CA ILE A 24 -14.96 2.01 24.82
C ILE A 24 -15.74 3.07 24.04
N ILE A 25 -16.36 2.68 22.92
CA ILE A 25 -17.27 3.53 22.15
C ILE A 25 -18.61 3.69 22.87
N GLY A 26 -19.09 2.63 23.53
CA GLY A 26 -20.38 2.62 24.25
C GLY A 26 -21.59 2.33 23.37
N LYS A 27 -21.38 1.87 22.13
CA LYS A 27 -22.43 1.45 21.18
C LYS A 27 -21.86 0.50 20.12
N ASP A 28 -22.75 -0.08 19.33
CA ASP A 28 -22.37 -0.90 18.19
C ASP A 28 -21.52 -0.09 17.19
N ILE A 29 -20.53 -0.78 16.63
CA ILE A 29 -19.60 -0.26 15.63
C ILE A 29 -19.79 -0.99 14.31
N ALA A 30 -19.39 -0.38 13.19
CA ALA A 30 -19.55 -0.96 11.87
C ALA A 30 -18.55 -2.09 11.57
N LEU A 31 -17.41 -2.12 12.28
CA LEU A 31 -16.44 -3.20 12.18
C LEU A 31 -16.98 -4.49 12.79
N SER A 32 -17.00 -5.57 12.03
CA SER A 32 -17.18 -6.93 12.54
C SER A 32 -15.86 -7.54 13.04
N ASN A 33 -15.94 -8.67 13.76
CA ASN A 33 -14.74 -9.46 14.09
C ASN A 33 -14.00 -9.92 12.82
N ASP A 34 -14.74 -10.36 11.80
CA ASP A 34 -14.16 -10.84 10.53
C ASP A 34 -13.36 -9.74 9.82
N MET A 35 -13.84 -8.49 9.85
CA MET A 35 -13.10 -7.35 9.31
C MET A 35 -11.87 -6.99 10.14
N ILE A 36 -11.97 -7.03 11.48
CA ILE A 36 -10.81 -6.77 12.36
C ILE A 36 -9.72 -7.82 12.10
N ASP A 37 -10.10 -9.09 11.97
CA ASP A 37 -9.19 -10.19 11.66
C ASP A 37 -8.60 -10.04 10.25
N ALA A 38 -9.39 -9.62 9.26
CA ALA A 38 -8.91 -9.35 7.91
C ALA A 38 -7.88 -8.21 7.89
N ILE A 39 -8.14 -7.08 8.55
CA ILE A 39 -7.20 -5.94 8.64
C ILE A 39 -5.89 -6.38 9.31
N ASN A 40 -5.96 -7.13 10.41
CA ASN A 40 -4.78 -7.67 11.08
C ASN A 40 -4.00 -8.63 10.18
N ARG A 41 -4.69 -9.50 9.42
CA ARG A 41 -4.07 -10.42 8.46
C ARG A 41 -3.35 -9.66 7.34
N TRP A 42 -3.99 -8.64 6.75
CA TRP A 42 -3.37 -7.78 5.74
C TRP A 42 -2.12 -7.09 6.29
N ARG A 43 -2.21 -6.54 7.49
CA ARG A 43 -1.05 -5.93 8.15
C ARG A 43 0.12 -6.91 8.30
N GLN A 44 -0.15 -8.13 8.74
CA GLN A 44 0.87 -9.18 8.89
C GLN A 44 1.50 -9.57 7.55
N MET A 45 0.67 -9.76 6.52
CA MET A 45 1.11 -10.03 5.15
C MET A 45 2.02 -8.92 4.61
N LEU A 46 1.61 -7.66 4.74
CA LEU A 46 2.41 -6.50 4.31
C LEU A 46 3.78 -6.44 5.02
N ASN A 47 3.85 -6.84 6.28
CA ASN A 47 5.09 -6.86 7.05
C ASN A 47 6.00 -8.06 6.72
N GLY A 48 5.54 -9.01 5.89
CA GLY A 48 6.25 -10.26 5.61
C GLY A 48 6.12 -11.33 6.69
N ASP A 49 5.15 -11.17 7.60
CA ASP A 49 4.90 -12.03 8.77
C ASP A 49 3.55 -12.75 8.68
N ALA A 50 3.11 -13.13 7.48
CA ALA A 50 1.86 -13.87 7.28
C ALA A 50 1.85 -15.22 8.04
N ASP A 51 0.67 -15.77 8.31
CA ASP A 51 0.51 -16.99 9.14
C ASP A 51 1.15 -18.26 8.54
N TRP A 52 1.45 -18.26 7.24
CA TRP A 52 2.18 -19.34 6.56
C TRP A 52 3.70 -19.16 6.53
N ILE A 53 4.21 -18.00 6.97
CA ILE A 53 5.64 -17.72 7.02
C ILE A 53 6.28 -18.54 8.15
N SER A 54 7.46 -19.11 7.87
CA SER A 54 8.19 -19.99 8.78
C SER A 54 9.68 -20.00 8.44
N ASP A 55 10.49 -20.72 9.21
CA ASP A 55 11.94 -20.88 8.93
C ASP A 55 12.25 -21.39 7.52
N SER A 56 11.30 -22.07 6.87
CA SER A 56 11.45 -22.62 5.51
C SER A 56 10.66 -21.86 4.45
N ILE A 57 9.71 -21.01 4.83
CA ILE A 57 8.88 -20.24 3.90
C ILE A 57 9.05 -18.78 4.23
N VAL A 58 9.75 -18.05 3.37
CA VAL A 58 10.01 -16.62 3.49
C VAL A 58 9.04 -15.86 2.58
N SER A 59 8.58 -14.70 3.02
CA SER A 59 7.74 -13.82 2.19
C SER A 59 8.55 -13.31 1.00
N LEU A 60 7.95 -13.33 -0.18
CA LEU A 60 8.53 -12.75 -1.39
C LEU A 60 8.24 -11.24 -1.51
N GLY A 61 7.51 -10.63 -0.56
CA GLY A 61 7.17 -9.20 -0.57
C GLY A 61 6.21 -8.79 -1.69
N ILE A 62 5.32 -9.69 -2.11
CA ILE A 62 4.40 -9.48 -3.24
C ILE A 62 3.39 -8.36 -2.92
N GLU A 63 2.93 -8.30 -1.67
CA GLU A 63 2.00 -7.30 -1.16
C GLU A 63 2.55 -5.88 -1.32
N ASP A 64 3.81 -5.67 -0.97
CA ASP A 64 4.53 -4.39 -1.13
C ASP A 64 4.63 -4.02 -2.62
N GLY A 65 5.03 -4.98 -3.46
CA GLY A 65 5.10 -4.80 -4.91
C GLY A 65 3.77 -4.36 -5.52
N ILE A 66 2.66 -4.99 -5.14
CA ILE A 66 1.31 -4.62 -5.60
C ILE A 66 0.95 -3.19 -5.16
N CYS A 67 1.18 -2.85 -3.89
CA CYS A 67 0.79 -1.56 -3.34
C CYS A 67 1.63 -0.42 -3.92
N ARG A 68 2.94 -0.63 -4.07
CA ARG A 68 3.86 0.33 -4.70
C ARG A 68 3.48 0.59 -6.15
N GLU A 69 3.22 -0.45 -6.92
CA GLU A 69 2.87 -0.31 -8.35
C GLU A 69 1.59 0.52 -8.55
N PHE A 70 0.55 0.27 -7.74
CA PHE A 70 -0.66 1.07 -7.80
C PHE A 70 -0.46 2.51 -7.31
N ALA A 71 0.30 2.72 -6.23
CA ALA A 71 0.54 4.05 -5.69
C ALA A 71 1.35 4.92 -6.66
N ASP A 72 2.41 4.35 -7.25
CA ASP A 72 3.26 5.04 -8.23
C ASP A 72 2.44 5.42 -9.47
N CYS A 73 1.70 4.46 -10.05
CA CYS A 73 0.83 4.74 -11.20
C CYS A 73 -0.27 5.76 -10.89
N ALA A 74 -0.85 5.73 -9.69
CA ALA A 74 -1.92 6.66 -9.33
C ALA A 74 -1.43 8.10 -9.14
N LEU A 75 -0.18 8.28 -8.71
CA LEU A 75 0.36 9.57 -8.28
C LEU A 75 1.39 10.21 -9.22
N VAL A 76 1.98 9.44 -10.15
CA VAL A 76 3.09 9.89 -11.01
C VAL A 76 2.83 11.22 -11.72
N GLU A 77 1.59 11.47 -12.13
CA GLU A 77 1.18 12.70 -12.83
C GLU A 77 0.01 13.41 -12.12
N MET A 78 0.01 13.36 -10.78
CA MET A 78 -0.96 14.10 -9.99
C MET A 78 -0.55 15.58 -9.87
N GLU A 79 -1.40 16.46 -10.36
CA GLU A 79 -1.31 17.91 -10.14
C GLU A 79 -2.44 18.37 -9.22
N THR A 80 -2.11 18.88 -8.04
CA THR A 80 -3.13 19.32 -7.07
C THR A 80 -2.76 20.64 -6.43
N SER A 81 -3.76 21.49 -6.15
CA SER A 81 -3.56 22.78 -5.50
C SER A 81 -4.84 23.31 -4.85
N VAL A 82 -4.66 24.29 -3.97
CA VAL A 82 -5.73 25.09 -3.37
C VAL A 82 -5.50 26.57 -3.74
N THR A 83 -6.54 27.32 -4.09
CA THR A 83 -6.37 28.70 -4.61
C THR A 83 -5.80 29.70 -3.59
N ASN A 84 -6.07 29.53 -2.30
CA ASN A 84 -5.51 30.39 -1.26
C ASN A 84 -4.03 30.03 -0.97
N GLU A 85 -3.09 30.95 -1.19
CA GLU A 85 -1.65 30.66 -1.06
C GLU A 85 -1.22 30.12 0.30
N ARG A 86 -1.78 30.64 1.41
CA ARG A 86 -1.44 30.16 2.76
C ARG A 86 -1.93 28.73 2.93
N LEU A 87 -3.19 28.47 2.58
CA LEU A 87 -3.81 27.15 2.68
C LEU A 87 -3.10 26.14 1.77
N ASN A 88 -2.75 26.55 0.55
CA ASN A 88 -2.01 25.72 -0.40
C ASN A 88 -0.64 25.31 0.14
N LYS A 89 0.11 26.24 0.74
CA LYS A 89 1.42 25.91 1.36
C LYS A 89 1.28 24.84 2.44
N ILE A 90 0.23 24.91 3.25
CA ILE A 90 -0.05 23.90 4.29
C ILE A 90 -0.47 22.58 3.64
N TYR A 91 -1.37 22.63 2.67
CA TYR A 91 -1.84 21.45 1.92
C TYR A 91 -0.67 20.70 1.26
N GLN A 92 0.14 21.40 0.43
CA GLN A 92 1.29 20.83 -0.27
C GLN A 92 2.30 20.20 0.70
N LYS A 93 2.58 20.88 1.83
CA LYS A 93 3.48 20.37 2.86
C LYS A 93 3.00 19.03 3.43
N ASN A 94 1.69 18.85 3.59
CA ASN A 94 1.13 17.68 4.26
C ASN A 94 0.88 16.48 3.32
N ILE A 95 0.96 16.66 2.00
CA ILE A 95 0.82 15.58 1.01
C ILE A 95 2.16 15.07 0.46
N VAL A 96 3.30 15.58 0.95
CA VAL A 96 4.64 15.14 0.48
C VAL A 96 4.85 13.63 0.64
N SER A 97 4.36 13.04 1.74
CA SER A 97 4.44 11.60 2.00
C SER A 97 3.20 10.82 1.52
N LEU A 98 2.38 11.41 0.63
CA LEU A 98 1.14 10.78 0.17
C LEU A 98 1.38 9.42 -0.49
N ASN A 99 2.43 9.27 -1.29
CA ASN A 99 2.73 7.99 -1.95
C ASN A 99 2.97 6.87 -0.92
N GLU A 100 3.90 7.07 0.02
CA GLU A 100 4.22 6.09 1.07
C GLU A 100 2.98 5.70 1.89
N ASN A 101 2.12 6.66 2.21
CA ASN A 101 0.91 6.40 2.99
C ASN A 101 -0.24 5.82 2.15
N LEU A 102 -0.28 6.11 0.85
CA LEU A 102 -1.22 5.48 -0.08
C LEU A 102 -0.90 4.00 -0.22
N GLN A 103 0.38 3.60 -0.27
CA GLN A 103 0.76 2.17 -0.27
C GLN A 103 0.20 1.44 0.96
N GLU A 104 0.34 2.02 2.15
CA GLU A 104 -0.23 1.48 3.39
C GLU A 104 -1.78 1.45 3.36
N GLY A 105 -2.39 2.51 2.81
CA GLY A 105 -3.83 2.61 2.61
C GLY A 105 -4.40 1.57 1.66
N LEU A 106 -3.72 1.32 0.53
CA LEU A 106 -4.05 0.29 -0.44
C LEU A 106 -3.93 -1.09 0.20
N ALA A 107 -2.88 -1.32 0.99
CA ALA A 107 -2.63 -2.59 1.66
C ALA A 107 -3.71 -2.95 2.68
N LEU A 108 -4.23 -1.98 3.44
CA LEU A 108 -5.23 -2.24 4.48
C LEU A 108 -6.67 -1.92 4.09
N GLY A 109 -6.87 -1.30 2.93
CA GLY A 109 -8.20 -1.02 2.38
C GLY A 109 -8.68 0.42 2.51
N SER A 110 -8.13 1.20 3.44
CA SER A 110 -8.48 2.60 3.66
C SER A 110 -7.42 3.32 4.49
N PHE A 111 -7.40 4.65 4.39
CA PHE A 111 -6.69 5.52 5.33
C PHE A 111 -7.46 6.83 5.54
N VAL A 112 -7.10 7.57 6.58
CA VAL A 112 -7.57 8.93 6.83
C VAL A 112 -6.40 9.89 6.75
N LEU A 113 -6.61 11.04 6.11
CA LEU A 113 -5.72 12.19 6.15
C LEU A 113 -6.36 13.28 7.02
N LYS A 114 -5.90 13.39 8.26
CA LYS A 114 -6.52 14.22 9.29
C LYS A 114 -5.64 15.43 9.64
N PRO A 115 -6.15 16.67 9.55
CA PRO A 115 -5.48 17.83 10.11
C PRO A 115 -5.21 17.69 11.62
N LEU A 116 -4.06 18.19 12.05
CA LEU A 116 -3.63 18.33 13.44
C LEU A 116 -3.55 19.82 13.80
N GLY A 117 -4.69 20.51 13.65
CA GLY A 117 -4.76 21.96 13.79
C GLY A 117 -4.35 22.70 12.52
N GLU A 118 -3.72 23.88 12.67
CA GLU A 118 -3.54 24.82 11.56
C GLU A 118 -2.47 24.42 10.52
N SER A 119 -1.46 23.62 10.89
CA SER A 119 -0.21 23.52 10.09
C SER A 119 0.28 22.12 9.76
N ALA A 120 -0.26 21.09 10.41
CA ALA A 120 0.17 19.71 10.28
C ALA A 120 -1.02 18.81 10.03
N ALA A 121 -0.75 17.61 9.52
CA ALA A 121 -1.72 16.54 9.34
C ALA A 121 -1.06 15.20 9.64
N GLU A 122 -1.88 14.17 9.84
CA GLU A 122 -1.45 12.80 10.00
C GLU A 122 -2.21 11.87 9.06
N PHE A 123 -1.50 10.83 8.61
CA PHE A 123 -2.09 9.68 7.94
C PHE A 123 -2.38 8.60 8.98
N ILE A 124 -3.63 8.15 9.02
CA ILE A 124 -4.12 7.13 9.94
C ILE A 124 -4.52 5.92 9.10
N SER A 125 -3.87 4.78 9.32
CA SER A 125 -4.17 3.53 8.65
C SER A 125 -5.41 2.82 9.24
N ALA A 126 -6.02 1.93 8.46
CA ALA A 126 -7.27 1.25 8.82
C ALA A 126 -7.25 0.51 10.17
N ASP A 127 -6.10 -0.02 10.60
CA ASP A 127 -5.93 -0.72 11.89
C ASP A 127 -6.01 0.22 13.11
N LYS A 128 -6.06 1.53 12.90
CA LYS A 128 -6.25 2.56 13.93
C LYS A 128 -7.54 3.36 13.75
N ILE A 129 -8.37 2.98 12.80
CA ILE A 129 -9.65 3.62 12.50
C ILE A 129 -10.77 2.70 12.98
N ILE A 130 -11.76 3.26 13.68
CA ILE A 130 -12.94 2.56 14.14
C ILE A 130 -14.17 3.25 13.52
N PRO A 131 -14.62 2.81 12.34
CA PRO A 131 -15.89 3.27 11.79
C PRO A 131 -17.04 2.77 12.67
N ILE A 132 -17.90 3.69 13.09
CA ILE A 132 -19.06 3.40 13.94
C ILE A 132 -20.31 3.35 13.08
N SER A 133 -20.47 4.29 12.15
CA SER A 133 -21.49 4.26 11.11
C SER A 133 -21.02 4.95 9.83
N PHE A 134 -21.71 4.62 8.73
CA PHE A 134 -21.50 5.20 7.41
C PHE A 134 -22.78 5.89 6.93
N GLY A 135 -22.62 6.91 6.09
CA GLY A 135 -23.70 7.49 5.31
C GLY A 135 -24.06 6.61 4.10
N ASP A 136 -25.13 6.99 3.41
CA ASP A 136 -25.61 6.30 2.21
C ASP A 136 -24.62 6.41 1.03
N ASP A 137 -23.74 7.40 1.06
CA ASP A 137 -22.62 7.60 0.14
C ASP A 137 -21.44 6.66 0.42
N GLY A 138 -21.51 5.87 1.50
CA GLY A 138 -20.44 4.96 1.93
C GLY A 138 -19.28 5.67 2.62
N LYS A 139 -19.37 6.98 2.93
CA LYS A 139 -18.40 7.71 3.74
C LYS A 139 -18.75 7.60 5.23
N PRO A 140 -17.77 7.55 6.14
CA PRO A 140 -18.04 7.48 7.58
C PRO A 140 -18.70 8.78 8.08
N ASN A 141 -19.79 8.66 8.83
CA ASN A 141 -20.47 9.78 9.49
C ASN A 141 -20.36 9.74 11.03
N ASP A 142 -19.79 8.66 11.57
CA ASP A 142 -19.39 8.49 12.97
C ASP A 142 -18.16 7.58 12.98
N ILE A 143 -17.02 8.10 13.45
CA ILE A 143 -15.72 7.43 13.33
C ILE A 143 -14.82 7.80 14.49
N ALA A 144 -13.99 6.86 14.94
CA ALA A 144 -12.98 7.13 15.95
C ALA A 144 -11.58 6.74 15.49
N PHE A 145 -10.58 7.43 16.03
CA PHE A 145 -9.16 7.23 15.76
C PHE A 145 -8.43 6.86 17.03
N LEU A 146 -7.53 5.88 16.92
CA LEU A 146 -6.66 5.46 18.02
C LEU A 146 -5.25 6.04 17.85
N THR A 147 -4.77 6.73 18.89
CA THR A 147 -3.37 7.11 19.02
C THR A 147 -2.79 6.45 20.25
N VAL A 148 -1.70 5.70 20.09
CA VAL A 148 -1.07 4.98 21.21
C VAL A 148 0.30 5.57 21.48
N LYS A 149 0.59 5.83 22.75
CA LYS A 149 1.90 6.28 23.22
C LYS A 149 2.40 5.38 24.32
N LYS A 150 3.66 5.00 24.19
CA LYS A 150 4.39 4.32 25.26
C LYS A 150 5.16 5.36 26.05
N VAL A 151 4.90 5.43 27.35
CA VAL A 151 5.62 6.31 28.28
C VAL A 151 6.47 5.42 29.19
N GLY A 152 7.78 5.64 29.19
CA GLY A 152 8.71 4.75 29.90
C GLY A 152 8.74 3.32 29.32
N GLY A 153 8.91 2.33 30.21
CA GLY A 153 9.12 0.94 29.82
C GLY A 153 7.86 0.09 29.70
N ALA A 154 6.81 0.41 30.47
CA ALA A 154 5.65 -0.47 30.67
C ALA A 154 4.30 0.22 30.46
N ASP A 155 4.23 1.55 30.45
CA ASP A 155 2.95 2.27 30.39
C ASP A 155 2.56 2.58 28.94
N TYR A 156 1.35 2.13 28.58
CA TYR A 156 0.73 2.36 27.29
C TYR A 156 -0.51 3.24 27.50
N PHE A 157 -0.52 4.39 26.87
CA PHE A 157 -1.64 5.31 26.85
C PHE A 157 -2.28 5.30 25.48
N THR A 158 -3.60 5.11 25.44
CA THR A 158 -4.39 5.09 24.20
C THR A 158 -5.37 6.24 24.23
N ARG A 159 -5.22 7.18 23.30
CA ARG A 159 -6.20 8.23 23.03
C ARG A 159 -7.18 7.75 21.98
N LEU A 160 -8.47 7.89 22.28
CA LEU A 160 -9.58 7.69 21.35
C LEU A 160 -10.18 9.05 21.01
N GLU A 161 -10.01 9.48 19.76
CA GLU A 161 -10.56 10.73 19.22
C GLU A 161 -11.71 10.39 18.28
N ARG A 162 -12.94 10.81 18.60
CA ARG A 162 -14.14 10.45 17.86
C ARG A 162 -14.82 11.68 17.26
N HIS A 163 -15.24 11.53 16.00
CA HIS A 163 -15.84 12.54 15.14
C HIS A 163 -17.21 12.06 14.68
N TYR A 164 -18.26 12.84 14.95
CA TYR A 164 -19.66 12.49 14.65
C TYR A 164 -20.53 13.74 14.54
N PHE A 165 -21.78 13.59 14.09
CA PHE A 165 -22.70 14.72 13.96
C PHE A 165 -23.74 14.79 15.09
N ILE A 166 -23.98 15.99 15.62
CA ILE A 166 -25.13 16.34 16.47
C ILE A 166 -25.88 17.46 15.78
N ASP A 167 -27.18 17.27 15.50
CA ASP A 167 -28.03 18.24 14.80
C ASP A 167 -27.41 18.75 13.47
N GLY A 168 -26.70 17.87 12.76
CA GLY A 168 -26.03 18.17 11.48
C GLY A 168 -24.69 18.92 11.62
N ASN A 169 -24.16 19.08 12.83
CA ASN A 169 -22.90 19.78 13.10
C ASN A 169 -21.84 18.82 13.63
N LEU A 170 -20.61 18.95 13.13
CA LEU A 170 -19.46 18.15 13.55
C LEU A 170 -19.24 18.31 15.05
N THR A 171 -19.06 17.18 15.73
CA THR A 171 -18.78 17.08 17.15
C THR A 171 -17.58 16.17 17.35
N ILE A 172 -16.61 16.66 18.12
CA ILE A 172 -15.36 15.95 18.42
C ILE A 172 -15.30 15.66 19.92
N GLU A 173 -14.98 14.42 20.28
CA GLU A 173 -14.75 13.98 21.66
C GLU A 173 -13.43 13.20 21.77
N ASN A 174 -12.72 13.35 22.89
CA ASN A 174 -11.47 12.68 23.19
C ASN A 174 -11.57 11.93 24.52
N LYS A 175 -11.13 10.67 24.53
CA LYS A 175 -10.98 9.83 25.72
C LYS A 175 -9.54 9.33 25.80
N CYS A 176 -9.07 9.06 27.01
CA CYS A 176 -7.75 8.48 27.25
C CYS A 176 -7.88 7.22 28.10
N PHE A 177 -7.07 6.22 27.80
CA PHE A 177 -7.00 4.95 28.53
C PHE A 177 -5.55 4.61 28.84
N HIS A 178 -5.32 3.94 29.96
CA HIS A 178 -4.00 3.50 30.41
C HIS A 178 -3.96 2.00 30.66
N SER A 179 -2.90 1.37 30.18
CA SER A 179 -2.62 -0.05 30.32
C SER A 179 -1.13 -0.28 30.57
N GLN A 180 -0.80 -1.41 31.19
CA GLN A 180 0.59 -1.85 31.36
C GLN A 180 1.05 -2.81 30.25
N THR A 181 0.20 -3.05 29.24
CA THR A 181 0.50 -3.93 28.11
C THR A 181 0.02 -3.33 26.79
N ALA A 182 0.67 -3.68 25.68
CA ALA A 182 0.28 -3.20 24.35
C ALA A 182 -1.01 -3.85 23.80
N ASN A 183 -1.44 -4.98 24.39
CA ASN A 183 -2.56 -5.78 23.87
C ASN A 183 -3.90 -5.46 24.55
N ASP A 184 -3.87 -4.68 25.62
CA ASP A 184 -5.06 -4.24 26.35
C ASP A 184 -5.13 -2.72 26.32
N ILE A 185 -6.32 -2.18 26.03
CA ILE A 185 -6.55 -0.74 26.03
C ILE A 185 -6.56 -0.18 27.47
N GLY A 186 -6.91 -1.03 28.45
CA GLY A 186 -6.86 -0.73 29.87
C GLY A 186 -8.02 0.13 30.37
N LEU A 187 -7.76 0.94 31.40
CA LEU A 187 -8.77 1.69 32.13
C LEU A 187 -8.76 3.19 31.74
N PRO A 188 -9.92 3.87 31.77
CA PRO A 188 -9.98 5.31 31.51
C PRO A 188 -9.05 6.10 32.44
N CYS A 189 -8.34 7.09 31.88
CA CYS A 189 -7.49 8.00 32.62
C CYS A 189 -7.59 9.44 32.07
N SER A 190 -6.88 10.39 32.70
CA SER A 190 -6.82 11.78 32.22
C SER A 190 -5.97 11.87 30.95
N LEU A 191 -6.32 12.80 30.04
CA LEU A 191 -5.47 13.19 28.91
C LEU A 191 -4.17 13.86 29.41
N GLU A 192 -4.22 14.54 30.56
CA GLU A 192 -3.06 15.18 31.22
C GLU A 192 -2.00 14.18 31.67
N ALA A 193 -2.31 12.87 31.68
CA ALA A 193 -1.32 11.82 31.98
C ALA A 193 -0.22 11.73 30.91
N VAL A 194 -0.44 12.34 29.75
CA VAL A 194 0.51 12.41 28.64
C VAL A 194 0.74 13.89 28.31
N GLU A 195 1.99 14.35 28.45
CA GLU A 195 2.37 15.77 28.30
C GLU A 195 1.87 16.37 26.98
N GLU A 196 1.98 15.67 25.85
CA GLU A 196 1.55 16.23 24.57
C GLU A 196 0.03 16.22 24.36
N TRP A 197 -0.74 15.65 25.28
CA TRP A 197 -2.20 15.64 25.26
C TRP A 197 -2.84 16.56 26.30
N GLU A 198 -2.04 17.21 27.15
CA GLU A 198 -2.52 18.08 28.23
C GLU A 198 -3.45 19.21 27.73
N ASN A 199 -3.20 19.72 26.52
CA ASN A 199 -3.95 20.82 25.93
C ASN A 199 -5.11 20.35 25.03
N ILE A 200 -5.35 19.04 24.93
CA ILE A 200 -6.49 18.49 24.18
C ILE A 200 -7.72 18.52 25.07
N LEU A 201 -8.78 19.16 24.58
CA LEU A 201 -10.05 19.18 25.27
C LEU A 201 -10.77 17.82 25.14
N PRO A 202 -11.28 17.24 26.24
CA PRO A 202 -11.98 15.95 26.21
C PRO A 202 -13.31 16.00 25.45
N GLY A 203 -13.95 17.16 25.36
CA GLY A 203 -15.24 17.32 24.68
C GLY A 203 -16.41 16.66 25.43
N PRO A 204 -17.57 16.51 24.77
CA PRO A 204 -17.82 16.80 23.34
C PRO A 204 -17.75 18.30 23.03
N ILE A 205 -17.15 18.66 21.90
CA ILE A 205 -17.16 20.02 21.35
C ILE A 205 -17.88 19.98 20.01
N THR A 206 -18.98 20.70 19.89
CA THR A 206 -19.75 20.84 18.65
C THR A 206 -19.35 22.13 17.94
N TYR A 207 -19.19 22.06 16.62
CA TYR A 207 -18.77 23.16 15.75
C TYR A 207 -19.93 23.57 14.82
N PRO A 208 -20.73 24.57 15.20
CA PRO A 208 -21.86 25.02 14.40
C PRO A 208 -21.43 25.45 12.98
N GLY A 209 -22.14 24.96 11.97
CA GLY A 209 -21.88 25.25 10.56
C GLY A 209 -20.88 24.32 9.89
N MET A 210 -20.18 23.45 10.63
CA MET A 210 -19.35 22.39 10.05
C MET A 210 -20.22 21.15 9.81
N ASN A 211 -20.74 21.00 8.59
CA ASN A 211 -21.69 19.96 8.20
C ASN A 211 -21.04 18.78 7.45
N ARG A 212 -19.70 18.69 7.51
CA ARG A 212 -18.89 17.61 6.93
C ARG A 212 -17.82 17.19 7.92
N MET A 213 -17.19 16.04 7.66
CA MET A 213 -16.01 15.61 8.42
C MET A 213 -14.84 16.57 8.17
N ASP A 214 -13.98 16.74 9.18
CA ASP A 214 -12.82 17.63 9.15
C ASP A 214 -11.53 16.95 8.64
N PHE A 215 -11.66 15.80 7.98
CA PHE A 215 -10.57 15.00 7.44
C PHE A 215 -10.92 14.37 6.09
N GLY A 216 -9.91 14.00 5.32
CA GLY A 216 -10.06 13.17 4.13
C GLY A 216 -10.16 11.69 4.49
N TYR A 217 -11.12 10.97 3.92
CA TYR A 217 -11.23 9.51 4.04
C TYR A 217 -11.03 8.86 2.67
N TYR A 218 -9.98 8.05 2.55
CA TYR A 218 -9.73 7.24 1.37
C TYR A 218 -10.18 5.80 1.61
N ARG A 219 -10.81 5.20 0.60
CA ARG A 219 -11.18 3.78 0.57
C ARG A 219 -10.82 3.19 -0.79
N ASN A 220 -10.28 1.98 -0.80
CA ASN A 220 -10.05 1.25 -2.05
C ASN A 220 -11.37 1.06 -2.83
N PRO A 221 -11.36 1.15 -4.17
CA PRO A 221 -12.54 0.92 -5.01
C PRO A 221 -12.84 -0.58 -5.15
N ILE A 222 -13.03 -1.27 -4.02
CA ILE A 222 -13.27 -2.70 -3.92
C ILE A 222 -14.49 -2.91 -3.03
N LYS A 223 -15.49 -3.63 -3.56
CA LYS A 223 -16.67 -4.01 -2.78
C LYS A 223 -16.27 -4.98 -1.67
N ASN A 224 -16.65 -4.65 -0.44
CA ASN A 224 -16.42 -5.52 0.69
C ASN A 224 -17.31 -6.77 0.62
N LYS A 225 -16.67 -7.95 0.59
CA LYS A 225 -17.33 -9.26 0.59
C LYS A 225 -17.07 -10.06 1.87
N ILE A 226 -16.32 -9.50 2.82
CA ILE A 226 -15.97 -10.16 4.09
C ILE A 226 -17.19 -10.15 5.00
N ASP A 227 -17.74 -8.96 5.28
CA ASP A 227 -18.95 -8.79 6.09
C ASP A 227 -20.04 -7.93 5.42
N GLY A 228 -19.76 -7.42 4.21
CA GLY A 228 -20.69 -6.58 3.45
C GLY A 228 -20.80 -5.12 3.92
N SER A 229 -20.01 -4.70 4.91
CA SER A 229 -19.98 -3.32 5.40
C SER A 229 -19.34 -2.35 4.39
N ALA A 230 -19.42 -1.04 4.68
CA ALA A 230 -18.73 0.00 3.92
C ALA A 230 -17.24 0.16 4.31
N CYS A 231 -16.67 -0.76 5.09
CA CYS A 231 -15.24 -0.74 5.37
C CYS A 231 -14.39 -1.00 4.11
N GLY A 232 -13.19 -0.42 4.10
CA GLY A 232 -12.18 -0.64 3.07
C GLY A 232 -11.68 -2.07 3.06
N VAL A 233 -11.28 -2.55 1.87
CA VAL A 233 -10.71 -3.89 1.68
C VAL A 233 -9.39 -3.78 0.95
N SER A 234 -8.37 -4.52 1.42
CA SER A 234 -7.04 -4.57 0.81
C SER A 234 -7.08 -4.81 -0.70
N VAL A 235 -6.18 -4.16 -1.44
CA VAL A 235 -6.01 -4.40 -2.88
C VAL A 235 -5.62 -5.84 -3.23
N TYR A 236 -5.01 -6.56 -2.30
CA TYR A 236 -4.57 -7.95 -2.49
C TYR A 236 -5.47 -8.99 -1.82
N GLU A 237 -6.63 -8.60 -1.24
CA GLU A 237 -7.53 -9.53 -0.57
C GLU A 237 -7.97 -10.69 -1.50
N SER A 238 -8.25 -10.39 -2.77
CA SER A 238 -8.64 -11.41 -3.76
C SER A 238 -7.51 -12.40 -4.11
N ALA A 239 -6.27 -12.08 -3.75
CA ALA A 239 -5.07 -12.84 -4.10
C ALA A 239 -4.38 -13.51 -2.91
N VAL A 240 -4.89 -13.38 -1.68
CA VAL A 240 -4.26 -13.95 -0.45
C VAL A 240 -3.86 -15.42 -0.62
N ALA A 241 -4.76 -16.25 -1.15
CA ALA A 241 -4.49 -17.67 -1.35
C ALA A 241 -3.43 -17.93 -2.44
N LEU A 242 -3.33 -17.05 -3.44
CA LEU A 242 -2.31 -17.13 -4.49
C LEU A 242 -0.96 -16.69 -3.95
N ILE A 243 -0.89 -15.58 -3.21
CA ILE A 243 0.33 -15.09 -2.56
C ILE A 243 0.94 -16.19 -1.68
N ARG A 244 0.13 -16.85 -0.85
CA ARG A 244 0.57 -18.01 -0.06
C ARG A 244 1.19 -19.12 -0.92
N LYS A 245 0.57 -19.45 -2.06
CA LYS A 245 1.12 -20.46 -2.99
C LYS A 245 2.43 -20.00 -3.60
N THR A 246 2.55 -18.72 -3.95
CA THR A 246 3.76 -18.12 -4.52
C THR A 246 4.92 -18.15 -3.52
N ASP A 247 4.71 -17.76 -2.26
CA ASP A 247 5.72 -17.86 -1.19
C ASP A 247 6.16 -19.31 -0.97
N THR A 248 5.19 -20.23 -0.91
CA THR A 248 5.48 -21.68 -0.78
C THR A 248 6.27 -22.21 -1.98
N GLN A 249 6.00 -21.70 -3.18
CA GLN A 249 6.71 -22.09 -4.39
C GLN A 249 8.14 -21.52 -4.41
N GLY A 250 8.34 -20.29 -3.93
CA GLY A 250 9.66 -19.71 -3.71
C GLY A 250 10.49 -20.57 -2.76
N ALA A 251 9.91 -20.95 -1.62
CA ALA A 251 10.55 -21.86 -0.67
C ALA A 251 10.97 -23.21 -1.26
N ARG A 252 10.16 -23.79 -2.17
CA ARG A 252 10.49 -25.04 -2.86
C ARG A 252 11.67 -24.85 -3.82
N LEU A 253 11.76 -23.70 -4.48
CA LEU A 253 12.86 -23.36 -5.36
C LEU A 253 14.16 -23.20 -4.55
N ASP A 254 14.11 -22.51 -3.41
CA ASP A 254 15.25 -22.38 -2.50
C ASP A 254 15.71 -23.76 -2.00
N TRP A 255 14.76 -24.62 -1.60
CA TRP A 255 15.06 -26.00 -1.20
C TRP A 255 15.68 -26.84 -2.32
N GLU A 256 15.27 -26.66 -3.58
CA GLU A 256 15.90 -27.34 -4.73
C GLU A 256 17.39 -26.94 -4.83
N TYR A 257 17.72 -25.66 -4.61
CA TYR A 257 19.10 -25.20 -4.58
C TYR A 257 19.88 -25.74 -3.38
N GLU A 258 19.30 -25.70 -2.18
CA GLU A 258 19.93 -26.21 -0.97
C GLU A 258 20.16 -27.72 -1.00
N SER A 259 19.18 -28.47 -1.52
CA SER A 259 19.26 -29.93 -1.63
C SER A 259 20.15 -30.37 -2.79
N GLY A 260 20.26 -29.56 -3.85
CA GLY A 260 21.16 -29.78 -4.99
C GLY A 260 22.61 -29.38 -4.74
N GLU A 261 22.96 -28.80 -3.58
CA GLU A 261 24.34 -28.49 -3.22
C GLU A 261 25.24 -29.73 -3.33
N ARG A 262 26.28 -29.64 -4.16
CA ARG A 262 27.24 -30.72 -4.37
C ARG A 262 27.87 -31.17 -3.05
N ALA A 263 27.86 -32.49 -2.85
CA ALA A 263 28.56 -33.13 -1.76
C ALA A 263 29.29 -34.38 -2.27
N ILE A 264 30.56 -34.51 -1.89
CA ILE A 264 31.35 -35.73 -2.03
C ILE A 264 31.19 -36.49 -0.72
N HIS A 265 30.66 -37.69 -0.76
CA HIS A 265 30.63 -38.53 0.43
C HIS A 265 32.03 -39.12 0.66
N VAL A 266 32.58 -38.95 1.87
CA VAL A 266 33.90 -39.45 2.27
C VAL A 266 33.80 -40.18 3.60
N ASP A 267 34.78 -41.04 3.88
CA ASP A 267 34.91 -41.70 5.18
C ASP A 267 35.12 -40.65 6.31
N ASN A 268 34.47 -40.84 7.46
CA ASN A 268 34.64 -40.00 8.65
C ASN A 268 36.11 -39.81 9.07
N ARG A 269 36.99 -40.79 8.78
CA ARG A 269 38.44 -40.72 9.04
C ARG A 269 39.15 -39.64 8.22
N ALA A 270 38.56 -39.21 7.10
CA ALA A 270 39.09 -38.14 6.26
C ALA A 270 38.66 -36.74 6.72
N LEU A 271 37.72 -36.63 7.67
CA LEU A 271 37.25 -35.35 8.21
C LEU A 271 38.06 -34.91 9.44
N LYS A 272 38.46 -33.63 9.46
CA LYS A 272 39.08 -33.02 10.65
C LYS A 272 38.00 -32.77 11.72
N GLN A 273 38.24 -33.25 12.93
CA GLN A 273 37.37 -33.02 14.08
C GLN A 273 37.49 -31.58 14.58
N ASP A 274 36.35 -30.94 14.85
CA ASP A 274 36.32 -29.62 15.49
C ASP A 274 36.77 -29.76 16.96
N LYS A 275 37.85 -29.05 17.31
CA LYS A 275 38.47 -29.13 18.65
C LYS A 275 37.66 -28.46 19.76
N ALA A 276 36.72 -27.58 19.44
CA ALA A 276 35.89 -26.85 20.41
C ALA A 276 34.59 -27.59 20.75
N THR A 277 34.00 -28.32 19.80
CA THR A 277 32.70 -28.98 20.00
C THR A 277 32.76 -30.51 20.00
N GLY A 278 33.90 -31.10 19.61
CA GLY A 278 34.09 -32.55 19.54
C GLY A 278 33.26 -33.26 18.46
N LYS A 279 32.41 -32.53 17.74
CA LYS A 279 31.56 -33.05 16.67
C LYS A 279 32.32 -33.11 15.34
N PHE A 280 32.10 -34.18 14.58
CA PHE A 280 32.39 -34.21 13.14
C PHE A 280 31.29 -33.41 12.44
N GLY A 281 31.44 -32.09 12.42
CA GLY A 281 30.47 -31.17 11.81
C GLY A 281 31.11 -30.40 10.67
N LEU A 282 30.40 -30.27 9.55
CA LEU A 282 30.80 -29.40 8.46
C LEU A 282 30.15 -28.02 8.62
N PRO A 283 30.91 -26.92 8.48
CA PRO A 283 30.33 -25.58 8.39
C PRO A 283 29.48 -25.40 7.11
N LYS A 284 28.44 -24.56 7.15
CA LYS A 284 27.56 -24.25 6.01
C LYS A 284 28.32 -23.57 4.84
N LEU A 285 27.75 -23.62 3.62
CA LEU A 285 28.21 -22.95 2.38
C LEU A 285 29.52 -23.54 1.78
N LYS A 286 30.48 -22.69 1.42
CA LYS A 286 31.66 -22.98 0.56
C LYS A 286 32.59 -24.12 1.01
N ASN A 287 32.35 -24.74 2.18
CA ASN A 287 33.18 -25.78 2.77
C ASN A 287 32.50 -27.17 2.83
N LYS A 288 31.30 -27.34 2.27
CA LYS A 288 30.48 -28.57 2.32
C LYS A 288 30.79 -29.60 1.22
N LEU A 289 32.01 -29.57 0.66
CA LEU A 289 32.37 -30.55 -0.38
C LEU A 289 32.41 -31.99 0.13
N TYR A 290 32.50 -32.24 1.44
CA TYR A 290 32.80 -33.58 1.97
C TYR A 290 31.84 -34.01 3.09
N ARG A 291 30.88 -34.92 2.88
CA ARG A 291 30.03 -35.48 3.96
C ARG A 291 30.60 -36.79 4.49
N GLY A 292 30.82 -36.85 5.79
CA GLY A 292 31.37 -38.01 6.48
C GLY A 292 30.35 -39.12 6.67
N MET A 293 30.69 -40.35 6.26
CA MET A 293 29.91 -41.56 6.53
C MET A 293 30.77 -42.58 7.27
N ASN A 294 30.18 -43.38 8.17
CA ASN A 294 30.84 -44.54 8.77
C ASN A 294 30.75 -45.69 7.74
N LEU A 295 31.80 -45.87 6.95
CA LEU A 295 31.85 -46.89 5.90
C LEU A 295 32.88 -47.96 6.29
N ASP A 296 32.57 -49.23 6.03
CA ASP A 296 33.53 -50.33 6.17
C ASP A 296 34.15 -50.68 4.81
N VAL A 297 35.48 -50.65 4.75
CA VAL A 297 36.25 -50.89 3.53
C VAL A 297 36.02 -52.32 3.03
N GLY A 298 35.35 -52.46 1.88
CA GLY A 298 35.15 -53.74 1.16
C GLY A 298 33.69 -54.16 0.95
N LYS A 299 32.73 -53.66 1.75
CA LYS A 299 31.28 -53.88 1.52
C LYS A 299 30.56 -52.67 0.95
N ASP A 300 31.06 -51.47 1.24
CA ASP A 300 30.36 -50.20 1.00
C ASP A 300 30.91 -49.40 -0.19
N GLN A 301 31.70 -50.02 -1.08
CA GLN A 301 32.35 -49.35 -2.20
C GLN A 301 31.36 -48.70 -3.18
N GLU A 302 30.12 -49.22 -3.27
CA GLU A 302 29.04 -48.64 -4.07
C GLU A 302 28.36 -47.40 -3.43
N LEU A 303 28.66 -47.09 -2.16
CA LEU A 303 28.07 -45.95 -1.43
C LEU A 303 28.83 -44.62 -1.63
N LEU A 304 30.04 -44.67 -2.18
CA LEU A 304 30.83 -43.50 -2.57
C LEU A 304 30.42 -43.04 -3.98
N LYS A 305 29.23 -42.46 -4.11
CA LYS A 305 28.75 -41.84 -5.36
C LYS A 305 28.72 -40.32 -5.22
N GLU A 306 29.12 -39.64 -6.28
CA GLU A 306 28.91 -38.19 -6.41
C GLU A 306 27.40 -37.91 -6.38
N TYR A 307 26.97 -37.08 -5.44
CA TYR A 307 25.59 -36.61 -5.38
C TYR A 307 25.51 -35.23 -6.06
N SER A 308 25.08 -35.26 -7.33
CA SER A 308 24.86 -34.07 -8.15
C SER A 308 23.59 -34.27 -9.00
N PRO A 309 22.39 -34.21 -8.38
CA PRO A 309 21.14 -34.35 -9.10
C PRO A 309 20.97 -33.24 -10.15
N GLU A 310 20.27 -33.55 -11.24
CA GLU A 310 19.80 -32.53 -12.18
C GLU A 310 18.76 -31.65 -11.49
N MET A 311 18.94 -30.33 -11.56
CA MET A 311 18.06 -29.39 -10.89
C MET A 311 16.78 -29.22 -11.69
N ARG A 312 15.63 -29.21 -11.01
CA ARG A 312 14.31 -28.98 -11.63
C ARG A 312 13.89 -27.51 -11.54
N ASP A 313 14.85 -26.61 -11.42
CA ASP A 313 14.64 -25.20 -11.12
C ASP A 313 13.83 -24.48 -12.20
N GLU A 314 14.00 -24.82 -13.48
CA GLU A 314 13.17 -24.29 -14.57
C GLU A 314 11.69 -24.59 -14.43
N ALA A 315 11.32 -25.80 -13.96
CA ALA A 315 9.92 -26.15 -13.73
C ALA A 315 9.34 -25.37 -12.54
N PHE A 316 10.13 -25.17 -11.48
CA PHE A 316 9.73 -24.38 -10.33
C PHE A 316 9.57 -22.90 -10.67
N LYS A 317 10.50 -22.32 -11.44
CA LYS A 317 10.46 -20.93 -11.94
C LYS A 317 9.23 -20.68 -12.81
N ARG A 318 8.95 -21.55 -13.79
CA ARG A 318 7.72 -21.42 -14.61
C ARG A 318 6.44 -21.46 -13.79
N GLY A 319 6.39 -22.32 -12.77
CA GLY A 319 5.26 -22.35 -11.83
C GLY A 319 5.12 -21.09 -10.99
N LEU A 320 6.25 -20.49 -10.57
CA LEU A 320 6.27 -19.22 -9.85
C LEU A 320 5.74 -18.08 -10.72
N GLU A 321 6.18 -17.99 -11.98
CA GLU A 321 5.73 -16.99 -12.94
C GLU A 321 4.24 -17.13 -13.27
N GLU A 322 3.70 -18.36 -13.33
CA GLU A 322 2.25 -18.55 -13.48
C GLU A 322 1.46 -18.01 -12.30
N TYR A 323 1.88 -18.26 -11.06
CA TYR A 323 1.20 -17.71 -9.89
C TYR A 323 1.28 -16.18 -9.84
N LYS A 324 2.42 -15.57 -10.21
CA LYS A 324 2.52 -14.11 -10.31
C LYS A 324 1.53 -13.54 -11.33
N ARG A 325 1.38 -14.18 -12.51
CA ARG A 325 0.39 -13.79 -13.51
C ARG A 325 -1.05 -13.91 -13.02
N GLU A 326 -1.36 -14.98 -12.30
CA GLU A 326 -2.69 -15.14 -11.68
C GLU A 326 -2.95 -14.06 -10.62
N ILE A 327 -1.94 -13.68 -9.83
CA ILE A 327 -2.03 -12.59 -8.87
C ILE A 327 -2.30 -11.27 -9.58
N GLU A 328 -1.50 -10.93 -10.61
CA GLU A 328 -1.70 -9.71 -11.41
C GLU A 328 -3.13 -9.63 -11.95
N PHE A 329 -3.64 -10.73 -12.50
CA PHE A 329 -5.02 -10.81 -12.96
C PHE A 329 -6.04 -10.57 -11.84
N SER A 330 -5.87 -11.23 -10.69
CA SER A 330 -6.82 -11.20 -9.57
C SER A 330 -6.93 -9.82 -8.91
N VAL A 331 -5.80 -9.11 -8.76
CA VAL A 331 -5.78 -7.78 -8.12
C VAL A 331 -6.07 -6.64 -9.11
N GLY A 332 -5.87 -6.92 -10.40
CA GLY A 332 -6.11 -5.97 -11.48
C GLY A 332 -4.88 -5.22 -11.96
N LEU A 333 -3.68 -5.77 -11.77
CA LEU A 333 -2.44 -5.30 -12.37
C LEU A 333 -2.33 -5.73 -13.85
N ALA A 334 -1.37 -5.14 -14.55
CA ALA A 334 -0.99 -5.57 -15.89
C ALA A 334 -0.04 -6.78 -15.78
N TYR A 335 0.03 -7.57 -16.85
CA TYR A 335 1.02 -8.64 -16.90
C TYR A 335 2.41 -8.04 -17.10
N GLY A 336 3.37 -8.45 -16.28
CA GLY A 336 4.74 -7.93 -16.29
C GLY A 336 5.02 -6.91 -15.18
N ASP A 337 4.02 -6.56 -14.36
CA ASP A 337 4.20 -5.70 -13.18
C ASP A 337 4.91 -6.47 -12.04
N LEU A 338 4.61 -7.76 -11.90
CA LEU A 338 5.23 -8.69 -10.94
C LEU A 338 5.94 -9.85 -11.64
N SER A 339 5.35 -10.36 -12.72
CA SER A 339 5.88 -11.46 -13.53
C SER A 339 6.92 -10.97 -14.54
N ASP A 340 7.73 -11.88 -15.08
CA ASP A 340 8.70 -11.55 -16.12
C ASP A 340 7.98 -11.21 -17.45
N ALA A 341 8.16 -9.97 -17.91
CA ALA A 341 7.59 -9.47 -19.17
C ALA A 341 8.00 -10.29 -20.41
N GLN A 342 9.18 -10.95 -20.39
CA GLN A 342 9.65 -11.77 -21.51
C GLN A 342 8.97 -13.14 -21.56
N GLU A 343 8.55 -13.67 -20.42
CA GLU A 343 7.77 -14.92 -20.35
C GLU A 343 6.27 -14.70 -20.62
N VAL A 344 5.83 -13.46 -20.82
CA VAL A 344 4.47 -13.14 -21.25
C VAL A 344 4.31 -13.51 -22.72
N ALA A 345 4.25 -14.81 -23.01
CA ALA A 345 3.86 -15.37 -24.30
C ALA A 345 2.34 -15.20 -24.50
N LYS A 346 1.87 -13.94 -24.45
CA LYS A 346 0.49 -13.57 -24.74
C LYS A 346 0.42 -12.82 -26.06
N THR A 347 -0.71 -12.98 -26.73
CA THR A 347 -0.99 -12.21 -27.96
C THR A 347 -1.00 -10.72 -27.63
N ALA A 348 -0.59 -9.85 -28.56
CA ALA A 348 -0.55 -8.39 -28.34
C ALA A 348 -1.89 -7.83 -27.80
N THR A 349 -3.01 -8.46 -28.18
CA THR A 349 -4.36 -8.15 -27.70
C THR A 349 -4.54 -8.39 -26.19
N GLU A 350 -3.98 -9.47 -25.64
CA GLU A 350 -4.07 -9.80 -24.22
C GLU A 350 -3.21 -8.86 -23.36
N ILE A 351 -2.05 -8.43 -23.87
CA ILE A 351 -1.21 -7.41 -23.22
C ILE A 351 -1.96 -6.08 -23.18
N LYS A 352 -2.60 -5.66 -24.28
CA LYS A 352 -3.43 -4.46 -24.30
C LYS A 352 -4.59 -4.56 -23.31
N ALA A 353 -5.25 -5.71 -23.24
CA ALA A 353 -6.34 -5.94 -22.29
C ALA A 353 -5.88 -5.89 -20.82
N SER A 354 -4.68 -6.39 -20.49
CA SER A 354 -4.13 -6.32 -19.13
C SER A 354 -3.76 -4.89 -18.73
N LYS A 355 -3.16 -4.11 -19.64
CA LYS A 355 -2.90 -2.67 -19.42
C LYS A 355 -4.18 -1.89 -19.18
N ASN A 356 -5.22 -2.09 -19.99
CA ASN A 356 -6.53 -1.45 -19.80
C ASN A 356 -7.15 -1.79 -18.44
N ARG A 357 -6.97 -3.02 -17.94
CA ARG A 357 -7.47 -3.42 -16.62
C ARG A 357 -6.79 -2.64 -15.50
N LYS A 358 -5.46 -2.56 -15.54
CA LYS A 358 -4.66 -1.77 -14.60
C LYS A 358 -5.08 -0.31 -14.61
N TYR A 359 -5.22 0.25 -15.79
CA TYR A 359 -5.69 1.62 -15.96
C TYR A 359 -7.04 1.85 -15.27
N ASN A 360 -8.06 1.02 -15.58
CA ASN A 360 -9.37 1.16 -14.96
C ASN A 360 -9.33 1.11 -13.43
N ARG A 361 -8.43 0.27 -12.87
CA ARG A 361 -8.20 0.20 -11.42
C ARG A 361 -7.55 1.48 -10.89
N VAL A 362 -6.52 1.97 -11.56
CA VAL A 362 -5.81 3.22 -11.20
C VAL A 362 -6.74 4.42 -11.26
N THR A 363 -7.55 4.58 -12.31
CA THR A 363 -8.54 5.65 -12.41
C THR A 363 -9.56 5.60 -11.26
N ALA A 364 -10.01 4.41 -10.87
CA ALA A 364 -10.92 4.28 -9.73
C ALA A 364 -10.24 4.64 -8.39
N ILE A 365 -8.95 4.33 -8.23
CA ILE A 365 -8.15 4.75 -7.07
C ILE A 365 -8.02 6.28 -7.06
N GLN A 366 -7.70 6.88 -8.20
CA GLN A 366 -7.55 8.33 -8.38
C GLN A 366 -8.85 9.08 -8.06
N ASN A 367 -10.01 8.59 -8.50
CA ASN A 367 -11.31 9.19 -8.17
C ASN A 367 -11.58 9.19 -6.66
N ASN A 368 -11.38 8.06 -5.97
CA ASN A 368 -11.57 8.01 -4.53
C ASN A 368 -10.52 8.86 -3.77
N LEU A 369 -9.32 9.00 -4.34
CA LEU A 369 -8.28 9.86 -3.79
C LEU A 369 -8.60 11.35 -3.98
N TYR A 370 -9.20 11.73 -5.11
CA TYR A 370 -9.70 13.09 -5.34
C TYR A 370 -10.63 13.52 -4.22
N ASP A 371 -11.67 12.71 -3.94
CA ASP A 371 -12.65 13.00 -2.88
C ASP A 371 -11.96 13.13 -1.50
N CYS A 372 -11.01 12.24 -1.22
CA CYS A 372 -10.23 12.29 0.02
C CYS A 372 -9.42 13.58 0.15
N LEU A 373 -8.76 14.02 -0.93
CA LEU A 373 -7.93 15.23 -0.92
C LEU A 373 -8.78 16.51 -0.86
N GLU A 374 -9.96 16.51 -1.49
CA GLU A 374 -10.93 17.60 -1.38
C GLU A 374 -11.46 17.73 0.07
N ASP A 375 -11.89 16.61 0.67
CA ASP A 375 -12.33 16.56 2.07
C ASP A 375 -11.20 17.01 3.01
N PHE A 376 -9.95 16.62 2.74
CA PHE A 376 -8.79 17.07 3.51
C PHE A 376 -8.54 18.58 3.37
N ALA A 377 -8.65 19.14 2.16
CA ALA A 377 -8.52 20.59 1.95
C ALA A 377 -9.61 21.37 2.73
N ALA A 378 -10.83 20.82 2.79
CA ALA A 378 -11.91 21.38 3.60
C ALA A 378 -11.62 21.31 5.10
N GLY A 379 -11.06 20.20 5.58
CA GLY A 379 -10.55 20.07 6.95
C GLY A 379 -9.51 21.13 7.28
N LEU A 380 -8.49 21.31 6.43
CA LEU A 380 -7.47 22.36 6.64
C LEU A 380 -8.08 23.77 6.64
N ALA A 381 -9.05 24.04 5.75
CA ALA A 381 -9.75 25.30 5.70
C ALA A 381 -10.54 25.55 6.99
N PHE A 382 -11.20 24.53 7.54
CA PHE A 382 -11.89 24.60 8.83
C PHE A 382 -10.93 24.98 9.96
N TYR A 383 -9.81 24.26 10.13
CA TYR A 383 -8.83 24.56 11.19
C TYR A 383 -8.14 25.91 11.03
N ASN A 384 -8.09 26.47 9.82
CA ASN A 384 -7.53 27.80 9.56
C ASN A 384 -8.59 28.93 9.53
N SER A 385 -9.84 28.66 9.94
CA SER A 385 -10.95 29.63 9.87
C SER A 385 -11.22 30.19 8.46
N MET A 386 -10.96 29.37 7.44
CA MET A 386 -11.07 29.69 6.02
C MET A 386 -12.16 28.89 5.29
N LEU A 387 -12.99 28.11 6.00
CA LEU A 387 -14.03 27.27 5.39
C LEU A 387 -14.97 28.07 4.45
N ASN A 388 -15.34 29.30 4.84
CA ASN A 388 -16.22 30.18 4.06
C ASN A 388 -15.47 31.27 3.28
N SER A 389 -14.16 31.12 3.06
CA SER A 389 -13.32 32.12 2.37
C SER A 389 -13.48 32.14 0.85
N GLY A 390 -14.20 31.17 0.27
CA GLY A 390 -14.27 30.97 -1.17
C GLY A 390 -13.00 30.32 -1.75
N TYR A 391 -12.28 29.52 -0.96
CA TYR A 391 -11.17 28.72 -1.49
C TYR A 391 -11.71 27.65 -2.46
N GLU A 392 -10.91 27.31 -3.46
CA GLU A 392 -11.22 26.24 -4.41
C GLU A 392 -10.11 25.20 -4.38
N PHE A 393 -10.51 23.93 -4.47
CA PHE A 393 -9.62 22.79 -4.58
C PHE A 393 -9.54 22.34 -6.05
N SER A 394 -8.35 22.01 -6.52
CA SER A 394 -8.13 21.40 -7.82
C SER A 394 -7.21 20.20 -7.70
N CYS A 395 -7.55 19.13 -8.43
CA CYS A 395 -6.71 17.96 -8.59
C CYS A 395 -6.96 17.37 -9.97
N LYS A 396 -5.89 17.10 -10.70
CA LYS A 396 -5.89 16.48 -12.02
C LYS A 396 -4.92 15.31 -12.00
N PHE A 397 -5.35 14.21 -12.61
CA PHE A 397 -4.50 13.06 -12.87
C PHE A 397 -4.37 12.97 -14.39
N ASN A 398 -3.14 12.99 -14.91
CA ASN A 398 -2.92 12.79 -16.35
C ASN A 398 -2.86 11.29 -16.70
N ASP A 399 -3.06 10.99 -17.98
CA ASP A 399 -3.34 9.65 -18.51
C ASP A 399 -2.25 9.14 -19.48
N SER A 400 -0.97 9.40 -19.18
CA SER A 400 0.12 8.93 -20.04
C SER A 400 0.34 7.41 -20.01
N ILE A 401 -0.35 6.68 -19.14
CA ILE A 401 -0.17 5.23 -18.94
C ILE A 401 -0.78 4.42 -20.11
N LEU A 402 -1.85 4.92 -20.75
CA LEU A 402 -2.57 4.20 -21.80
C LEU A 402 -2.11 4.55 -23.21
N THR A 403 -1.83 5.82 -23.46
CA THR A 403 -1.36 6.28 -24.75
C THR A 403 0.11 5.94 -24.81
N ASP A 404 0.43 4.90 -25.58
CA ASP A 404 1.73 4.85 -26.23
C ASP A 404 1.80 6.11 -27.11
N GLU A 405 2.25 7.21 -26.52
CA GLU A 405 2.35 8.52 -27.15
C GLU A 405 3.11 8.39 -28.46
N GLU A 406 4.05 7.44 -28.55
CA GLU A 406 4.77 7.16 -29.79
C GLU A 406 3.85 6.53 -30.84
N THR A 407 3.05 5.52 -30.49
CA THR A 407 2.07 4.93 -31.41
C THR A 407 0.97 5.92 -31.80
N GLU A 408 0.41 6.68 -30.87
CA GLU A 408 -0.63 7.69 -31.16
C GLU A 408 -0.04 8.83 -32.02
N ARG A 409 1.17 9.28 -31.72
CA ARG A 409 1.87 10.28 -32.53
C ARG A 409 2.24 9.74 -33.90
N GLN A 410 2.56 8.45 -34.02
CA GLN A 410 2.77 7.81 -35.33
C GLN A 410 1.47 7.75 -36.14
N GLN A 411 0.33 7.40 -35.52
CA GLN A 411 -0.98 7.45 -36.15
C GLN A 411 -1.37 8.86 -36.57
N ASP A 412 -1.23 9.85 -35.68
CA ASP A 412 -1.51 11.25 -35.99
C ASP A 412 -0.59 11.77 -37.11
N ARG A 413 0.69 11.37 -37.15
CA ARG A 413 1.58 11.68 -38.27
C ARG A 413 1.09 11.05 -39.58
N GLN A 414 0.50 9.86 -39.51
CA GLN A 414 -0.12 9.21 -40.67
C GLN A 414 -1.39 9.95 -41.09
N ASP A 415 -2.24 10.37 -40.17
CA ASP A 415 -3.46 11.15 -40.45
C ASP A 415 -3.13 12.54 -41.04
N VAL A 416 -2.07 13.19 -40.55
CA VAL A 416 -1.53 14.43 -41.16
C VAL A 416 -1.04 14.15 -42.58
N SER A 417 -0.33 13.04 -42.80
CA SER A 417 0.15 12.67 -44.15
C SER A 417 -0.99 12.33 -45.12
N MET A 418 -2.09 11.76 -44.63
CA MET A 418 -3.30 11.47 -45.40
C MET A 418 -4.19 12.70 -45.61
N GLY A 419 -3.89 13.82 -44.95
CA GLY A 419 -4.68 15.06 -45.00
C GLY A 419 -5.99 15.00 -44.20
N VAL A 420 -6.16 13.99 -43.35
CA VAL A 420 -7.34 13.83 -42.46
C VAL A 420 -7.22 14.74 -41.24
N MET A 421 -5.99 14.93 -40.73
CA MET A 421 -5.67 15.84 -39.64
C MET A 421 -4.88 17.04 -40.18
N SER A 422 -5.20 18.25 -39.73
CA SER A 422 -4.43 19.43 -40.12
C SER A 422 -3.10 19.52 -39.36
N HIS A 423 -2.09 20.16 -39.99
CA HIS A 423 -0.82 20.45 -39.32
C HIS A 423 -1.03 21.35 -38.08
N LEU A 424 -2.07 22.19 -38.08
CA LEU A 424 -2.44 23.04 -36.96
C LEU A 424 -2.90 22.21 -35.76
N GLU A 425 -3.87 21.32 -35.96
CA GLU A 425 -4.39 20.42 -34.92
C GLU A 425 -3.30 19.53 -34.35
N TYR A 426 -2.43 18.99 -35.21
CA TYR A 426 -1.29 18.19 -34.77
C TYR A 426 -0.33 19.00 -33.87
N ARG A 427 -0.05 20.26 -34.22
CA ARG A 427 0.83 21.13 -33.43
C ARG A 427 0.22 21.48 -32.08
N MET A 428 -1.06 21.85 -32.07
CA MET A 428 -1.78 22.16 -30.83
C MET A 428 -1.82 20.95 -29.89
N LYS A 429 -2.05 19.75 -30.43
CA LYS A 429 -2.11 18.50 -29.66
C LYS A 429 -0.75 18.09 -29.08
N TRP A 430 0.31 18.04 -29.90
CA TRP A 430 1.60 17.45 -29.48
C TRP A 430 2.62 18.44 -28.92
N TYR A 431 2.45 19.74 -29.15
CA TYR A 431 3.38 20.77 -28.66
C TYR A 431 2.74 21.66 -27.59
N ASN A 432 1.50 21.35 -27.16
CA ASN A 432 0.71 22.17 -26.22
C ASN A 432 0.69 23.66 -26.61
N GLU A 433 0.67 23.94 -27.91
CA GLU A 433 0.65 25.29 -28.45
C GLU A 433 -0.80 25.80 -28.50
N ASP A 434 -1.01 27.07 -28.15
CA ASP A 434 -2.29 27.73 -28.46
C ASP A 434 -2.46 27.90 -29.99
N GLU A 435 -3.70 28.10 -30.44
CA GLU A 435 -4.01 28.18 -31.87
C GLU A 435 -3.21 29.28 -32.60
N ALA A 436 -2.94 30.39 -31.91
CA ALA A 436 -2.21 31.52 -32.47
C ALA A 436 -0.71 31.22 -32.66
N THR A 437 -0.11 30.48 -31.73
CA THR A 437 1.28 30.05 -31.74
C THR A 437 1.47 28.96 -32.78
N ALA A 438 0.57 27.98 -32.82
CA ALA A 438 0.63 26.88 -33.77
C ALA A 438 0.50 27.35 -35.22
N LYS A 439 -0.37 28.33 -35.52
CA LYS A 439 -0.50 28.95 -36.85
C LYS A 439 0.78 29.62 -37.34
N LYS A 440 1.54 30.29 -36.45
CA LYS A 440 2.79 30.99 -36.80
C LYS A 440 3.94 30.04 -37.14
N MET A 441 3.89 28.83 -36.61
CA MET A 441 4.95 27.82 -36.76
C MET A 441 4.68 26.84 -37.91
N LEU A 442 3.61 27.04 -38.69
CA LEU A 442 3.36 26.26 -39.89
C LEU A 442 4.35 26.65 -40.99
N PRO A 443 4.87 25.69 -41.77
CA PRO A 443 5.71 26.00 -42.93
C PRO A 443 4.92 26.81 -43.96
N GLU A 444 5.55 27.82 -44.57
CA GLU A 444 4.97 28.56 -45.70
C GLU A 444 4.58 27.57 -46.81
N GLN A 445 3.30 27.50 -47.14
CA GLN A 445 2.84 26.71 -48.27
C GLN A 445 3.37 27.36 -49.55
N ILE A 446 4.30 26.69 -50.23
CA ILE A 446 4.69 27.05 -51.59
C ILE A 446 3.49 26.72 -52.47
N GLU A 447 2.71 27.72 -52.85
CA GLU A 447 1.73 27.60 -53.92
C GLU A 447 2.46 27.20 -55.21
N VAL A 448 2.35 25.93 -55.59
CA VAL A 448 2.69 25.51 -56.94
C VAL A 448 1.53 25.98 -57.81
N MET A 449 1.70 27.13 -58.47
CA MET A 449 0.84 27.57 -59.55
C MET A 449 0.82 26.49 -60.65
N GLU A 450 -0.38 26.05 -61.05
CA GLU A 450 -0.62 25.16 -62.20
C GLU A 450 -0.04 25.69 -63.51
#